data_AF-A0A4U3CI87-F1
#
_entry.id   AF-A0A4U3CI87-F1
#
_cell.length_a   1.000
_cell.length_b   1.000
_cell.length_c   1.000
_cell.angle_alpha   90.00
_cell.angle_beta   90.00
_cell.angle_gamma   90.00
#
_symmetry.space_group_name_H-M   'P 1'
#
loop_
_entity.id
_entity.type
_entity.pdbx_description
1 polymer ?
#
loop_
_entity_poly.entity_id
_entity_poly.type
_entity_poly.pdbx_seq_one_letter_code
_entity_poly.pdbx_strand_id
1 'polypeptide(L)'
;MLFEVAGSTARPAATHSLTEMGLHERAHLQEWVLDQPQVLGDDVLIVTSEFDRWSGHDGTRTRDRLDVLGLDAAGRLVVAELKRDDSGGDVHLQAITYAALVSRFTLETLAEAHAQYRTRRGDPMTTSEAADRIAEHVGGELDPDVLRRPRLVLIAGSFPRQVTHTAVWLSEMGVDISLVSVTVWRVDNRLVAGFTKVYPTAEVEEFTLAPARAEARVATEKAAERNRAANAVRRLVEAELLSNGEALTLQPTHGTTAQTRAAIADWVAEDPARGRATWRNDPVSPLVWAADGQPWRPTTLAKHILLEAAGVDAAVRGPAWWVTSAGADLAELADGGSGRKDWSYLHRLLDAVPAGRWTTYGDLAQLVGTAAQPLGNHVMKCPECTNAYRVLASTGRPSPGFNWSDPGFTKSVEEVLAEEGVRFTNGAADPAQRLRADDLRRLAGAV
;
A
#
# COMPACT_ATOMS: atom_id res chain seq x y z
N MET A 1 -1.21 -19.00 -13.77
CA MET A 1 -1.12 -19.39 -15.20
C MET A 1 -1.22 -18.12 -16.04
N LEU A 2 -0.41 -18.00 -17.09
CA LEU A 2 -0.45 -16.86 -18.01
C LEU A 2 -1.03 -17.33 -19.35
N PHE A 3 -1.89 -16.51 -19.97
CA PHE A 3 -2.50 -16.80 -21.26
C PHE A 3 -2.26 -15.66 -22.25
N GLU A 4 -1.95 -16.01 -23.49
CA GLU A 4 -1.97 -15.11 -24.64
C GLU A 4 -3.39 -15.07 -25.19
N VAL A 5 -4.00 -13.87 -25.22
CA VAL A 5 -5.42 -13.69 -25.60
C VAL A 5 -5.51 -12.98 -26.95
N ALA A 6 -6.24 -13.59 -27.88
CA ALA A 6 -6.57 -13.02 -29.19
C ALA A 6 -8.08 -13.15 -29.43
N GLY A 7 -8.81 -12.04 -29.34
CA GLY A 7 -10.27 -12.02 -29.43
C GLY A 7 -10.90 -12.93 -28.37
N SER A 8 -11.69 -13.91 -28.80
CA SER A 8 -12.34 -14.90 -27.94
C SER A 8 -11.49 -16.16 -27.67
N THR A 9 -10.21 -16.17 -28.06
CA THR A 9 -9.32 -17.31 -27.87
C THR A 9 -8.23 -16.99 -26.86
N ALA A 10 -7.93 -17.93 -25.97
CA ALA A 10 -6.86 -17.86 -25.00
C ALA A 10 -5.97 -19.10 -25.13
N ARG A 11 -4.65 -18.91 -25.20
CA ARG A 11 -3.67 -20.01 -25.26
C ARG A 11 -2.70 -19.89 -24.09
N PRO A 12 -2.37 -20.97 -23.38
CA PRO A 12 -1.38 -20.91 -22.32
C PRO A 12 -0.04 -20.40 -22.87
N ALA A 13 0.54 -19.39 -22.23
CA ALA A 13 1.89 -18.94 -22.55
C ALA A 13 2.89 -20.02 -22.16
N ALA A 14 3.94 -20.21 -22.97
CA ALA A 14 4.99 -21.18 -22.67
C ALA A 14 5.78 -20.75 -21.44
N THR A 15 5.78 -21.59 -20.41
CA THR A 15 6.60 -21.41 -19.21
C THR A 15 8.01 -21.94 -19.46
N HIS A 16 9.01 -21.20 -18.99
CA HIS A 16 10.41 -21.58 -19.05
C HIS A 16 11.08 -21.40 -17.68
N SER A 17 12.06 -22.26 -17.38
CA SER A 17 12.97 -22.05 -16.25
C SER A 17 13.96 -20.92 -16.54
N LEU A 18 14.56 -20.35 -15.49
CA LEU A 18 15.55 -19.29 -15.68
C LEU A 18 16.80 -19.85 -16.35
N THR A 19 17.20 -21.09 -16.01
CA THR A 19 18.36 -21.74 -16.63
C THR A 19 18.14 -22.02 -18.13
N GLU A 20 16.98 -22.53 -18.54
CA GLU A 20 16.65 -22.73 -19.97
C GLU A 20 16.73 -21.44 -20.78
N MET A 21 16.42 -20.33 -20.12
CA MET A 21 16.44 -19.00 -20.73
C MET A 21 17.82 -18.32 -20.72
N GLY A 22 18.84 -18.95 -20.15
CA GLY A 22 20.16 -18.32 -19.97
C GLY A 22 20.16 -17.17 -18.98
N LEU A 23 19.13 -17.10 -18.11
CA LEU A 23 18.99 -16.07 -17.10
C LEU A 23 19.74 -16.48 -15.84
N HIS A 24 20.72 -15.65 -15.46
CA HIS A 24 21.52 -15.81 -14.25
C HIS A 24 20.90 -15.14 -13.02
N GLU A 25 21.20 -15.70 -11.84
CA GLU A 25 20.69 -15.24 -10.54
C GLU A 25 21.04 -13.78 -10.28
N ARG A 26 22.34 -13.44 -10.30
CA ARG A 26 22.83 -12.08 -10.01
C ARG A 26 22.58 -11.10 -11.14
N ALA A 27 22.85 -11.50 -12.37
CA ALA A 27 22.76 -10.59 -13.51
C ALA A 27 21.32 -10.27 -13.94
N HIS A 28 20.33 -11.06 -13.50
CA HIS A 28 18.94 -10.87 -13.89
C HIS A 28 17.98 -10.92 -12.71
N LEU A 29 17.81 -12.07 -12.03
CA LEU A 29 16.79 -12.22 -10.99
C LEU A 29 16.98 -11.20 -9.85
N GLN A 30 18.21 -11.04 -9.36
CA GLN A 30 18.54 -10.04 -8.35
C GLN A 30 18.27 -8.63 -8.85
N GLU A 31 18.68 -8.29 -10.08
CA GLU A 31 18.42 -6.95 -10.64
C GLU A 31 16.93 -6.65 -10.79
N TRP A 32 16.10 -7.66 -11.13
CA TRP A 32 14.65 -7.50 -11.15
C TRP A 32 14.08 -7.23 -9.76
N VAL A 33 14.57 -7.92 -8.74
CA VAL A 33 14.15 -7.72 -7.34
C VAL A 33 14.59 -6.35 -6.82
N LEU A 34 15.78 -5.89 -7.20
CA LEU A 34 16.29 -4.56 -6.83
C LEU A 34 15.52 -3.42 -7.52
N ASP A 35 15.11 -3.63 -8.77
CA ASP A 35 14.31 -2.66 -9.55
C ASP A 35 12.84 -2.64 -9.12
N GLN A 36 12.29 -3.80 -8.75
CA GLN A 36 10.89 -3.97 -8.32
C GLN A 36 10.82 -4.53 -6.89
N PRO A 37 11.24 -3.75 -5.87
CA PRO A 37 11.35 -4.24 -4.49
C PRO A 37 10.01 -4.66 -3.88
N GLN A 38 8.86 -4.30 -4.47
CA GLN A 38 7.55 -4.78 -4.02
C GLN A 38 7.43 -6.31 -3.99
N VAL A 39 8.26 -7.05 -4.74
CA VAL A 39 8.30 -8.52 -4.67
C VAL A 39 8.80 -9.04 -3.32
N LEU A 40 9.52 -8.19 -2.57
CA LEU A 40 10.00 -8.49 -1.23
C LEU A 40 8.96 -8.23 -0.15
N GLY A 41 7.89 -7.50 -0.45
CA GLY A 41 6.87 -7.02 0.49
C GLY A 41 6.50 -5.56 0.25
N ASP A 42 5.50 -5.09 1.01
CA ASP A 42 5.03 -3.71 0.92
C ASP A 42 6.10 -2.74 1.43
N ASP A 43 6.34 -1.69 0.62
CA ASP A 43 7.20 -0.55 0.96
C ASP A 43 8.56 -0.96 1.55
N VAL A 44 9.34 -1.70 0.77
CA VAL A 44 10.69 -2.14 1.14
C VAL A 44 11.73 -1.21 0.52
N LEU A 45 12.52 -0.55 1.36
CA LEU A 45 13.74 0.14 0.97
C LEU A 45 14.88 -0.87 0.82
N ILE A 46 15.52 -0.92 -0.35
CA ILE A 46 16.76 -1.68 -0.52
C ILE A 46 17.90 -1.00 0.23
N VAL A 47 18.42 -1.68 1.27
CA VAL A 47 19.60 -1.22 2.02
C VAL A 47 20.85 -1.53 1.22
N THR A 48 21.03 -2.78 0.80
CA THR A 48 22.20 -3.20 0.01
C THR A 48 21.95 -4.54 -0.69
N SER A 49 22.84 -4.89 -1.62
CA SER A 49 22.91 -6.20 -2.27
C SER A 49 24.33 -6.77 -2.21
N GLU A 50 24.42 -8.10 -2.24
CA GLU A 50 25.66 -8.88 -2.14
C GLU A 50 26.52 -8.46 -0.92
N PHE A 51 25.92 -8.40 0.27
CA PHE A 51 26.65 -8.01 1.47
C PHE A 51 27.57 -9.14 1.95
N ASP A 52 28.88 -8.88 1.93
CA ASP A 52 29.95 -9.85 2.22
C ASP A 52 30.90 -9.39 3.34
N ARG A 53 30.60 -8.27 4.01
CA ARG A 53 31.46 -7.66 5.04
C ARG A 53 31.23 -8.22 6.43
N TRP A 54 31.13 -9.54 6.53
CA TRP A 54 31.07 -10.23 7.81
C TRP A 54 32.48 -10.27 8.41
N SER A 55 32.77 -9.38 9.35
CA SER A 55 34.04 -9.42 10.10
C SER A 55 33.87 -10.28 11.35
N GLY A 56 34.50 -11.46 11.36
CA GLY A 56 34.77 -12.18 12.60
C GLY A 56 35.76 -11.39 13.48
N HIS A 57 35.78 -11.65 14.79
CA HIS A 57 36.75 -11.05 15.72
C HIS A 57 38.22 -11.43 15.40
N ASP A 58 38.43 -12.43 14.55
CA ASP A 58 39.72 -12.94 14.08
C ASP A 58 40.09 -12.48 12.66
N GLY A 59 39.29 -11.61 12.04
CA GLY A 59 39.53 -11.11 10.68
C GLY A 59 39.26 -12.13 9.56
N THR A 60 38.72 -13.31 9.85
CA THR A 60 38.27 -14.24 8.81
C THR A 60 37.01 -13.70 8.13
N ARG A 61 37.10 -13.46 6.82
CA ARG A 61 35.93 -13.13 5.98
C ARG A 61 35.20 -14.42 5.64
N THR A 62 33.94 -14.52 6.04
CA THR A 62 33.04 -15.56 5.53
C THR A 62 32.88 -15.36 4.02
N ARG A 63 32.99 -16.42 3.21
CA ARG A 63 32.79 -16.34 1.74
C ARG A 63 31.31 -16.17 1.33
N ASP A 64 30.42 -16.30 2.30
CA ASP A 64 28.99 -16.26 2.13
C ASP A 64 28.49 -14.82 2.09
N ARG A 65 27.71 -14.51 1.07
CA ARG A 65 27.17 -13.17 0.79
C ARG A 65 25.66 -13.20 0.85
N LEU A 66 25.07 -12.23 1.52
CA LEU A 66 23.63 -12.03 1.49
C LEU A 66 23.23 -11.41 0.15
N ASP A 67 22.30 -12.02 -0.58
CA ASP A 67 21.85 -11.53 -1.89
C ASP A 67 21.23 -10.13 -1.79
N VAL A 68 20.19 -9.95 -0.97
CA VAL A 68 19.53 -8.66 -0.78
C VAL A 68 19.18 -8.43 0.69
N LEU A 69 19.52 -7.23 1.19
CA LEU A 69 19.04 -6.70 2.46
C LEU A 69 18.14 -5.50 2.19
N GLY A 70 16.90 -5.60 2.65
CA GLY A 70 15.93 -4.51 2.68
C GLY A 70 15.57 -4.08 4.09
N LEU A 71 14.78 -3.02 4.18
CA LEU A 71 14.15 -2.50 5.39
C LEU A 71 12.71 -2.17 5.01
N ASP A 72 11.72 -2.66 5.78
CA ASP A 72 10.33 -2.27 5.57
C ASP A 72 10.01 -0.94 6.29
N ALA A 73 8.83 -0.37 5.98
CA ALA A 73 8.41 0.90 6.56
C ALA A 73 8.17 0.86 8.09
N ALA A 74 8.06 -0.33 8.72
CA ALA A 74 8.07 -0.45 10.18
C ALA A 74 9.47 -0.40 10.79
N GLY A 75 10.52 -0.51 9.98
CA GLY A 75 11.91 -0.62 10.42
C GLY A 75 12.36 -2.05 10.68
N ARG A 76 11.66 -3.06 10.14
CA ARG A 76 12.06 -4.47 10.20
C ARG A 76 12.98 -4.80 9.03
N LEU A 77 14.08 -5.49 9.31
CA LEU A 77 14.98 -5.95 8.26
C LEU A 77 14.33 -7.03 7.39
N VAL A 78 14.54 -6.95 6.09
CA VAL A 78 14.08 -7.92 5.09
C VAL A 78 15.30 -8.63 4.52
N VAL A 79 15.48 -9.90 4.88
CA VAL A 79 16.59 -10.74 4.39
C VAL A 79 16.05 -11.58 3.26
N ALA A 80 16.53 -11.33 2.04
CA ALA A 80 16.09 -12.08 0.88
C ALA A 80 17.22 -12.93 0.29
N GLU A 81 16.90 -14.19 0.05
CA GLU A 81 17.77 -15.18 -0.59
C GLU A 81 17.14 -15.66 -1.88
N LEU A 82 17.90 -15.62 -2.98
CA LEU A 82 17.41 -15.81 -4.32
C LEU A 82 18.02 -17.08 -4.92
N LYS A 83 17.20 -17.84 -5.64
CA LYS A 83 17.61 -19.01 -6.41
C LYS A 83 16.91 -19.01 -7.77
N ARG A 84 17.60 -19.47 -8.82
CA ARG A 84 17.04 -19.43 -10.18
C ARG A 84 15.85 -20.36 -10.39
N ASP A 85 16.05 -21.64 -10.08
CA ASP A 85 15.09 -22.70 -10.37
C ASP A 85 14.69 -23.38 -9.06
N ASP A 86 15.14 -24.60 -8.80
CA ASP A 86 14.96 -25.19 -7.47
C ASP A 86 15.79 -24.43 -6.43
N SER A 87 15.19 -24.17 -5.27
CA SER A 87 15.85 -23.44 -4.20
C SER A 87 17.04 -24.20 -3.60
N GLY A 88 17.15 -25.51 -3.82
CA GLY A 88 18.05 -26.37 -3.07
C GLY A 88 17.52 -26.64 -1.65
N GLY A 89 18.09 -27.66 -1.01
CA GLY A 89 17.67 -28.12 0.32
C GLY A 89 18.18 -27.26 1.48
N ASP A 90 19.04 -26.27 1.24
CA ASP A 90 19.78 -25.50 2.25
C ASP A 90 19.53 -23.99 2.22
N VAL A 91 18.76 -23.47 1.24
CA VAL A 91 18.42 -22.03 1.11
C VAL A 91 17.90 -21.41 2.41
N HIS A 92 17.11 -22.15 3.17
CA HIS A 92 16.54 -21.67 4.43
C HIS A 92 17.60 -21.58 5.53
N LEU A 93 18.62 -22.43 5.53
CA LEU A 93 19.74 -22.37 6.46
C LEU A 93 20.61 -21.13 6.18
N GLN A 94 20.82 -20.81 4.90
CA GLN A 94 21.50 -19.57 4.48
C GLN A 94 20.72 -18.33 4.96
N ALA A 95 19.43 -18.27 4.67
CA ALA A 95 18.58 -17.16 5.09
C ALA A 95 18.55 -16.96 6.62
N ILE A 96 18.45 -18.05 7.40
CA ILE A 96 18.52 -17.99 8.87
C ILE A 96 19.89 -17.47 9.33
N THR A 97 20.97 -17.95 8.70
CA THR A 97 22.33 -17.50 9.03
C THR A 97 22.48 -16.00 8.80
N TYR A 98 22.06 -15.50 7.65
CA TYR A 98 22.12 -14.07 7.35
C TYR A 98 21.21 -13.25 8.25
N ALA A 99 20.00 -13.72 8.57
CA ALA A 99 19.13 -13.06 9.54
C ALA A 99 19.78 -12.96 10.93
N ALA A 100 20.43 -14.03 11.39
CA ALA A 100 21.17 -13.99 12.65
C ALA A 100 22.31 -12.96 12.62
N LEU A 101 23.00 -12.81 11.48
CA LEU A 101 24.08 -11.84 11.33
C LEU A 101 23.58 -10.39 11.27
N VAL A 102 22.56 -10.10 10.44
CA VAL A 102 22.01 -8.73 10.33
C VAL A 102 21.18 -8.32 11.55
N SER A 103 20.74 -9.26 12.39
CA SER A 103 19.99 -8.93 13.62
C SER A 103 20.78 -8.05 14.61
N ARG A 104 22.10 -7.93 14.40
CA ARG A 104 23.00 -7.10 15.20
C ARG A 104 23.26 -5.71 14.60
N PHE A 105 22.65 -5.39 13.46
CA PHE A 105 22.88 -4.10 12.81
C PHE A 105 22.26 -2.97 13.63
N THR A 106 22.90 -1.81 13.57
CA THR A 106 22.39 -0.54 14.11
C THR A 106 22.00 0.40 12.96
N LEU A 107 21.38 1.55 13.28
CA LEU A 107 21.13 2.60 12.29
C LEU A 107 22.42 3.01 11.57
N GLU A 108 23.52 3.16 12.30
CA GLU A 108 24.83 3.51 11.73
C GLU A 108 25.30 2.45 10.73
N THR A 109 25.27 1.17 11.09
CA THR A 109 25.65 0.08 10.17
C THR A 109 24.75 0.03 8.93
N LEU A 110 23.45 0.27 9.07
CA LEU A 110 22.52 0.31 7.94
C LEU A 110 22.78 1.51 7.03
N ALA A 111 23.00 2.68 7.62
CA ALA A 111 23.27 3.90 6.87
C ALA A 111 24.59 3.79 6.09
N GLU A 112 25.64 3.21 6.69
CA GLU A 112 26.90 2.94 6.00
C GLU A 112 26.72 1.96 4.84
N ALA A 113 26.01 0.84 5.08
CA ALA A 113 25.73 -0.14 4.04
C ALA A 113 24.93 0.48 2.88
N HIS A 114 23.94 1.32 3.20
CA HIS A 114 23.10 2.00 2.21
C HIS A 114 23.88 3.05 1.41
N ALA A 115 24.63 3.93 2.06
CA ALA A 115 25.46 4.93 1.39
C ALA A 115 26.44 4.29 0.39
N GLN A 116 27.09 3.19 0.79
CA GLN A 116 27.99 2.44 -0.07
C GLN A 116 27.27 1.76 -1.24
N TYR A 117 26.11 1.16 -0.99
CA TYR A 117 25.28 0.59 -2.03
C TYR A 117 24.87 1.64 -3.07
N ARG A 118 24.34 2.79 -2.64
CA ARG A 118 23.92 3.88 -3.53
C ARG A 118 25.09 4.45 -4.34
N THR A 119 26.25 4.63 -3.70
CA THR A 119 27.49 5.02 -4.39
C THR A 119 27.87 4.02 -5.48
N ARG A 120 27.79 2.70 -5.21
CA ARG A 120 28.03 1.64 -6.23
C ARG A 120 27.02 1.69 -7.38
N ARG A 121 25.79 2.16 -7.12
CA ARG A 121 24.71 2.32 -8.12
C ARG A 121 24.74 3.67 -8.84
N GLY A 122 25.75 4.51 -8.62
CA GLY A 122 25.91 5.79 -9.31
C GLY A 122 25.16 6.95 -8.69
N ASP A 123 24.71 6.81 -7.43
CA ASP A 123 24.06 7.86 -6.66
C ASP A 123 24.80 8.06 -5.32
N PRO A 124 25.96 8.76 -5.32
CA PRO A 124 26.78 8.92 -4.13
C PRO A 124 26.05 9.74 -3.06
N MET A 125 26.09 9.24 -1.82
CA MET A 125 25.57 9.93 -0.64
C MET A 125 26.43 9.66 0.58
N THR A 126 26.38 10.56 1.55
CA THR A 126 27.02 10.42 2.85
C THR A 126 26.25 9.47 3.75
N THR A 127 26.90 8.94 4.79
CA THR A 127 26.24 8.14 5.82
C THR A 127 25.12 8.92 6.53
N SER A 128 25.27 10.24 6.70
CA SER A 128 24.23 11.08 7.31
C SER A 128 22.97 11.14 6.43
N GLU A 129 23.13 11.43 5.13
CA GLU A 129 22.01 11.46 4.19
C GLU A 129 21.32 10.09 4.07
N ALA A 130 22.09 9.00 4.14
CA ALA A 130 21.55 7.65 4.17
C ALA A 130 20.74 7.38 5.46
N ALA A 131 21.22 7.85 6.61
CA ALA A 131 20.50 7.76 7.88
C ALA A 131 19.18 8.56 7.83
N ASP A 132 19.20 9.76 7.28
CA ASP A 132 18.01 10.60 7.08
C ASP A 132 17.00 9.89 6.17
N ARG A 133 17.46 9.28 5.07
CA ARG A 133 16.60 8.53 4.15
C ARG A 133 15.99 7.28 4.79
N ILE A 134 16.75 6.57 5.63
CA ILE A 134 16.25 5.44 6.41
C ILE A 134 15.18 5.90 7.41
N ALA A 135 15.45 6.98 8.15
CA ALA A 135 14.51 7.57 9.10
C ALA A 135 13.23 8.08 8.39
N GLU A 136 13.38 8.66 7.20
CA GLU A 136 12.27 9.11 6.37
C GLU A 136 11.41 7.91 5.89
N HIS A 137 12.06 6.84 5.45
CA HIS A 137 11.38 5.62 5.00
C HIS A 137 10.56 4.97 6.12
N VAL A 138 11.15 4.84 7.31
CA VAL A 138 10.48 4.24 8.49
C VAL A 138 9.47 5.21 9.12
N GLY A 139 9.50 6.48 8.72
CA GLY A 139 8.68 7.53 9.32
C GLY A 139 9.05 7.76 10.79
N GLY A 140 10.33 7.82 11.13
CA GLY A 140 10.79 8.13 12.49
C GLY A 140 12.04 7.38 12.90
N GLU A 141 12.24 7.22 14.21
CA GLU A 141 13.36 6.42 14.74
C GLU A 141 13.12 4.91 14.54
N LEU A 142 14.21 4.18 14.28
CA LEU A 142 14.20 2.73 14.29
C LEU A 142 13.97 2.20 15.70
N ASP A 143 13.00 1.30 15.86
CA ASP A 143 12.83 0.55 17.10
C ASP A 143 13.84 -0.62 17.10
N PRO A 144 14.83 -0.66 18.01
CA PRO A 144 15.83 -1.72 18.06
C PRO A 144 15.22 -3.12 18.25
N ASP A 145 14.05 -3.23 18.90
CA ASP A 145 13.35 -4.52 19.07
C ASP A 145 12.75 -5.04 17.78
N VAL A 146 12.31 -4.14 16.90
CA VAL A 146 11.80 -4.48 15.57
C VAL A 146 12.97 -4.79 14.65
N LEU A 147 14.01 -3.97 14.70
CA LEU A 147 15.19 -4.10 13.83
C LEU A 147 15.91 -5.44 14.02
N ARG A 148 16.08 -5.88 15.27
CA ARG A 148 16.76 -7.15 15.61
C ARG A 148 15.98 -8.42 15.24
N ARG A 149 14.82 -8.29 14.59
CA ARG A 149 13.94 -9.41 14.20
C ARG A 149 13.67 -9.40 12.70
N PRO A 150 14.65 -9.79 11.88
CA PRO A 150 14.47 -9.80 10.43
C PRO A 150 13.37 -10.76 9.99
N ARG A 151 12.65 -10.37 8.94
CA ARG A 151 11.81 -11.29 8.16
C ARG A 151 12.62 -11.91 7.03
N LEU A 152 12.29 -13.15 6.68
CA LEU A 152 12.93 -13.91 5.62
C LEU A 152 12.05 -13.91 4.38
N VAL A 153 12.66 -13.68 3.20
CA VAL A 153 11.98 -13.80 1.91
C VAL A 153 12.81 -14.73 1.02
N LEU A 154 12.30 -15.92 0.74
CA LEU A 154 12.98 -16.84 -0.19
C LEU A 154 12.34 -16.71 -1.55
N ILE A 155 13.14 -16.46 -2.59
CA ILE A 155 12.67 -16.36 -3.98
C ILE A 155 13.30 -17.48 -4.80
N ALA A 156 12.49 -18.36 -5.38
CA ALA A 156 12.97 -19.46 -6.23
C ALA A 156 11.96 -19.85 -7.30
N GLY A 157 12.35 -20.59 -8.33
CA GLY A 157 11.38 -21.20 -9.26
C GLY A 157 10.47 -22.21 -8.57
N SER A 158 11.06 -23.07 -7.73
CA SER A 158 10.35 -24.06 -6.91
C SER A 158 11.00 -24.27 -5.54
N PHE A 159 10.22 -24.78 -4.59
CA PHE A 159 10.68 -25.10 -3.23
C PHE A 159 10.48 -26.59 -2.93
N PRO A 160 11.54 -27.33 -2.57
CA PRO A 160 11.42 -28.69 -2.07
C PRO A 160 10.59 -28.77 -0.79
N ARG A 161 9.97 -29.94 -0.53
CA ARG A 161 9.15 -30.18 0.68
C ARG A 161 9.88 -29.87 1.99
N GLN A 162 11.19 -30.11 2.03
CA GLN A 162 12.01 -29.79 3.20
C GLN A 162 12.00 -28.29 3.48
N VAL A 163 12.16 -27.44 2.46
CA VAL A 163 12.15 -25.98 2.61
C VAL A 163 10.77 -25.49 3.04
N THR A 164 9.70 -25.99 2.40
CA THR A 164 8.33 -25.59 2.76
C THR A 164 7.96 -26.02 4.18
N HIS A 165 8.35 -27.23 4.61
CA HIS A 165 8.10 -27.72 5.97
C HIS A 165 8.83 -26.86 7.02
N THR A 166 10.10 -26.54 6.75
CA THR A 166 10.87 -25.64 7.63
C THR A 166 10.25 -24.24 7.70
N ALA A 167 9.77 -23.69 6.57
CA ALA A 167 9.12 -22.38 6.55
C ALA A 167 7.85 -22.34 7.40
N VAL A 168 7.00 -23.37 7.30
CA VAL A 168 5.81 -23.52 8.15
C VAL A 168 6.20 -23.56 9.63
N TRP A 169 7.15 -24.43 10.00
CA TRP A 169 7.58 -24.56 11.39
C TRP A 169 8.21 -23.26 11.94
N LEU A 170 9.04 -22.57 11.17
CA LEU A 170 9.62 -21.27 11.55
C LEU A 170 8.54 -20.24 11.82
N SER A 171 7.54 -20.18 10.95
CA SER A 171 6.37 -19.30 11.11
C SER A 171 5.60 -19.61 12.38
N GLU A 172 5.37 -20.89 12.70
CA GLU A 172 4.75 -21.32 13.97
C GLU A 172 5.58 -20.90 15.19
N MET A 173 6.91 -20.84 15.06
CA MET A 173 7.82 -20.36 16.10
C MET A 173 7.92 -18.83 16.17
N GLY A 174 7.15 -18.10 15.34
CA GLY A 174 7.13 -16.64 15.31
C GLY A 174 8.25 -16.00 14.50
N VAL A 175 8.89 -16.75 13.60
CA VAL A 175 9.81 -16.21 12.59
C VAL A 175 9.02 -15.88 11.34
N ASP A 176 9.00 -14.60 10.96
CA ASP A 176 8.35 -14.14 9.74
C ASP A 176 9.14 -14.63 8.53
N ILE A 177 8.54 -15.52 7.74
CA ILE A 177 9.12 -16.09 6.53
C ILE A 177 8.09 -16.16 5.42
N SER A 178 8.48 -15.69 4.23
CA SER A 178 7.69 -15.79 3.01
C SER A 178 8.45 -16.58 1.94
N LEU A 179 7.72 -17.39 1.18
CA LEU A 179 8.22 -18.10 0.01
C LEU A 179 7.56 -17.50 -1.23
N VAL A 180 8.36 -17.03 -2.19
CA VAL A 180 7.89 -16.42 -3.44
C VAL A 180 8.42 -17.23 -4.61
N SER A 181 7.53 -17.76 -5.43
CA SER A 181 7.89 -18.45 -6.67
C SER A 181 8.08 -17.45 -7.81
N VAL A 182 9.19 -17.55 -8.55
CA VAL A 182 9.39 -16.84 -9.81
C VAL A 182 9.07 -17.76 -10.98
N THR A 183 8.28 -17.29 -11.93
CA THR A 183 7.97 -18.01 -13.17
C THR A 183 8.20 -17.08 -14.36
N VAL A 184 8.83 -17.60 -15.42
CA VAL A 184 9.13 -16.81 -16.63
C VAL A 184 8.36 -17.38 -17.81
N TRP A 185 7.81 -16.47 -18.62
CA TRP A 185 7.14 -16.77 -19.89
C TRP A 185 7.77 -15.99 -21.02
N ARG A 186 7.62 -16.52 -22.23
CA ARG A 186 7.93 -15.82 -23.47
C ARG A 186 6.64 -15.56 -24.24
N VAL A 187 6.34 -14.28 -24.46
CA VAL A 187 5.15 -13.82 -25.20
C VAL A 187 5.62 -12.85 -26.28
N ASP A 188 5.33 -13.13 -27.56
CA ASP A 188 5.73 -12.30 -28.72
C ASP A 188 7.17 -11.76 -28.65
N ASN A 189 8.12 -12.65 -28.35
CA ASN A 189 9.56 -12.36 -28.21
C ASN A 189 9.93 -11.41 -27.04
N ARG A 190 9.00 -11.12 -26.12
CA ARG A 190 9.25 -10.46 -24.84
C ARG A 190 9.31 -11.49 -23.72
N LEU A 191 10.14 -11.20 -22.73
CA LEU A 191 10.18 -11.96 -21.48
C LEU A 191 9.22 -11.32 -20.48
N VAL A 192 8.42 -12.15 -19.84
CA VAL A 192 7.52 -11.76 -18.75
C VAL A 192 7.89 -12.62 -17.54
N ALA A 193 8.13 -12.00 -16.40
CA ALA A 193 8.38 -12.69 -15.13
C ALA A 193 7.23 -12.41 -14.17
N GLY A 194 6.75 -13.44 -13.49
CA GLY A 194 5.72 -13.36 -12.46
C GLY A 194 6.27 -13.86 -11.14
N PHE A 195 5.97 -13.13 -10.07
CA PHE A 195 6.34 -13.46 -8.70
C PHE A 195 5.06 -13.78 -7.94
N THR A 196 4.96 -14.99 -7.41
CA THR A 196 3.76 -15.47 -6.71
C THR A 196 4.14 -15.88 -5.30
N LYS A 197 3.51 -15.26 -4.29
CA LYS A 197 3.68 -15.68 -2.90
C LYS A 197 3.05 -17.07 -2.71
N VAL A 198 3.90 -18.06 -2.43
CA VAL A 198 3.53 -19.45 -2.18
C VAL A 198 3.26 -19.69 -0.69
N TYR A 199 3.96 -18.95 0.19
CA TYR A 199 3.78 -19.03 1.63
C TYR A 199 4.01 -17.66 2.30
N PRO A 200 3.25 -17.33 3.35
CA PRO A 200 1.93 -17.87 3.62
C PRO A 200 0.98 -17.60 2.43
N THR A 201 0.04 -18.51 2.17
CA THR A 201 -1.07 -18.22 1.24
C THR A 201 -2.04 -17.25 1.92
N ALA A 202 -2.86 -16.54 1.15
CA ALA A 202 -3.86 -15.60 1.70
C ALA A 202 -4.76 -16.27 2.78
N GLU A 203 -5.10 -17.53 2.59
CA GLU A 203 -5.87 -18.34 3.56
C GLU A 203 -5.06 -18.67 4.82
N VAL A 204 -3.73 -18.87 4.73
CA VAL A 204 -2.89 -19.16 5.89
C VAL A 204 -2.66 -17.91 6.73
N GLU A 205 -2.51 -16.74 6.09
CA GLU A 205 -2.36 -15.45 6.80
C GLU A 205 -3.55 -15.15 7.72
N GLU A 206 -4.78 -15.56 7.34
CA GLU A 206 -6.00 -15.30 8.10
C GLU A 206 -6.21 -16.30 9.27
N PHE A 207 -5.64 -17.51 9.21
CA PHE A 207 -5.93 -18.61 10.14
C PHE A 207 -4.77 -19.01 11.09
N THR A 208 -3.52 -18.57 10.85
CA THR A 208 -2.42 -18.91 11.76
C THR A 208 -2.34 -18.00 12.99
N LEU A 209 -3.04 -18.38 14.05
CA LEU A 209 -2.75 -17.91 15.41
C LEU A 209 -1.64 -18.78 16.03
N ALA A 210 -0.39 -18.54 15.65
CA ALA A 210 0.74 -19.23 16.26
C ALA A 210 1.04 -18.65 17.67
N PRO A 211 1.31 -19.48 18.69
CA PRO A 211 1.73 -19.00 20.00
C PRO A 211 3.16 -18.46 19.94
N ALA A 212 3.32 -17.19 19.58
CA ALA A 212 4.60 -16.50 19.69
C ALA A 212 5.02 -16.38 21.17
N ARG A 213 6.30 -16.65 21.47
CA ARG A 213 6.90 -16.34 22.79
C ARG A 213 6.64 -14.85 23.11
N ALA A 214 6.33 -14.51 24.36
CA ALA A 214 5.82 -13.18 24.74
C ALA A 214 6.60 -12.00 24.14
N GLU A 215 7.94 -12.04 24.14
CA GLU A 215 8.78 -11.00 23.55
C GLU A 215 8.70 -10.92 22.02
N ALA A 216 8.55 -12.07 21.35
CA ALA A 216 8.36 -12.13 19.90
C ALA A 216 7.00 -11.60 19.49
N ARG A 217 5.99 -11.87 20.32
CA ARG A 217 4.64 -11.33 20.13
C ARG A 217 4.65 -9.80 20.23
N VAL A 218 5.23 -9.24 21.29
CA VAL A 218 5.29 -7.78 21.50
C VAL A 218 6.00 -7.07 20.33
N ALA A 219 7.15 -7.56 19.88
CA ALA A 219 7.87 -6.93 18.78
C ALA A 219 7.14 -7.09 17.42
N THR A 220 6.42 -8.21 17.24
CA THR A 220 5.60 -8.43 16.04
C THR A 220 4.38 -7.51 16.04
N GLU A 221 3.69 -7.38 17.18
CA GLU A 221 2.59 -6.44 17.38
C GLU A 221 3.05 -4.99 17.14
N LYS A 222 4.18 -4.58 17.73
CA LYS A 222 4.80 -3.27 17.48
C LYS A 222 5.09 -3.03 16.00
N ALA A 223 5.72 -3.98 15.33
CA ALA A 223 6.04 -3.86 13.90
C ALA A 223 4.76 -3.82 13.05
N ALA A 224 3.76 -4.64 13.36
CA ALA A 224 2.47 -4.63 12.67
C ALA A 224 1.74 -3.29 12.88
N GLU A 225 1.79 -2.73 14.07
CA GLU A 225 1.25 -1.42 14.38
C GLU A 225 2.00 -0.29 13.67
N ARG A 226 3.33 -0.36 13.58
CA ARG A 226 4.15 0.58 12.81
C ARG A 226 3.90 0.46 11.32
N ASN A 227 3.81 -0.76 10.77
CA ASN A 227 3.45 -0.99 9.37
C ASN A 227 2.04 -0.47 9.08
N ARG A 228 1.08 -0.66 10.00
CA ARG A 228 -0.27 -0.06 9.86
C ARG A 228 -0.21 1.46 9.82
N ALA A 229 0.58 2.09 10.70
CA ALA A 229 0.77 3.54 10.69
C ALA A 229 1.47 4.04 9.42
N ALA A 230 2.53 3.35 8.97
CA ALA A 230 3.27 3.71 7.76
C ALA A 230 2.42 3.53 6.49
N ASN A 231 1.68 2.43 6.40
CA ASN A 231 0.78 2.14 5.28
C ASN A 231 -0.58 2.86 5.38
N ALA A 232 -0.84 3.62 6.45
CA ALA A 232 -2.12 4.31 6.61
C ALA A 232 -2.37 5.26 5.44
N VAL A 233 -1.36 6.06 5.07
CA VAL A 233 -1.45 6.99 3.94
C VAL A 233 -1.75 6.26 2.63
N ARG A 234 -0.97 5.22 2.30
CA ARG A 234 -1.18 4.44 1.06
C ARG A 234 -2.58 3.85 1.01
N ARG A 235 -3.04 3.23 2.10
CA ARG A 235 -4.39 2.67 2.20
C ARG A 235 -5.47 3.74 2.00
N LEU A 236 -5.33 4.92 2.61
CA LEU A 236 -6.26 6.03 2.43
C LEU A 236 -6.32 6.52 0.98
N VAL A 237 -5.16 6.62 0.31
CA VAL A 237 -5.05 7.04 -1.09
C VAL A 237 -5.62 5.98 -2.02
N GLU A 238 -5.24 4.71 -1.86
CA GLU A 238 -5.69 3.58 -2.68
C GLU A 238 -7.20 3.33 -2.54
N ALA A 239 -7.73 3.46 -1.32
CA ALA A 239 -9.16 3.35 -1.05
C ALA A 239 -9.93 4.66 -1.33
N GLU A 240 -9.25 5.73 -1.75
CA GLU A 240 -9.82 7.05 -2.05
C GLU A 240 -10.74 7.58 -0.92
N LEU A 241 -10.34 7.34 0.35
CA LEU A 241 -11.17 7.63 1.53
C LEU A 241 -11.29 9.12 1.85
N LEU A 242 -10.38 9.94 1.32
CA LEU A 242 -10.34 11.38 1.52
C LEU A 242 -10.25 12.11 0.18
N SER A 243 -10.94 13.24 0.09
CA SER A 243 -10.88 14.11 -1.09
C SER A 243 -9.71 15.07 -1.00
N ASN A 244 -9.12 15.44 -2.15
CA ASN A 244 -8.14 16.52 -2.19
C ASN A 244 -8.77 17.80 -1.62
N GLY A 245 -8.04 18.46 -0.72
CA GLY A 245 -8.49 19.65 0.00
C GLY A 245 -9.28 19.36 1.27
N GLU A 246 -9.51 18.08 1.65
CA GLU A 246 -10.15 17.76 2.95
C GLU A 246 -9.35 18.42 4.08
N ALA A 247 -10.05 19.16 4.94
CA ALA A 247 -9.45 19.89 6.03
C ALA A 247 -9.11 18.94 7.18
N LEU A 248 -7.88 19.01 7.66
CA LEU A 248 -7.36 18.24 8.77
C LEU A 248 -6.95 19.17 9.91
N THR A 249 -7.30 18.78 11.13
CA THR A 249 -6.93 19.51 12.34
C THR A 249 -5.91 18.70 13.12
N LEU A 250 -4.88 19.39 13.62
CA LEU A 250 -3.86 18.81 14.48
C LEU A 250 -4.46 18.48 15.86
N GLN A 251 -4.36 17.22 16.25
CA GLN A 251 -4.71 16.73 17.58
C GLN A 251 -3.62 15.76 18.06
N PRO A 252 -2.59 16.25 18.76
CA PRO A 252 -1.47 15.41 19.18
C PRO A 252 -1.94 14.33 20.17
N THR A 253 -1.62 13.07 19.86
CA THR A 253 -2.00 11.90 20.66
C THR A 253 -0.75 11.14 21.13
N HIS A 254 -0.39 10.05 20.44
CA HIS A 254 0.75 9.20 20.76
C HIS A 254 2.07 9.99 20.75
N GLY A 255 2.97 9.67 21.69
CA GLY A 255 4.29 10.32 21.79
C GLY A 255 4.28 11.67 22.51
N THR A 256 3.15 12.06 23.11
CA THR A 256 3.05 13.33 23.87
C THR A 256 2.62 13.13 25.32
N THR A 257 3.22 13.91 26.21
CA THR A 257 2.73 14.06 27.60
C THR A 257 1.65 15.14 27.67
N ALA A 258 0.95 15.25 28.79
CA ALA A 258 -0.02 16.35 29.01
C ALA A 258 0.65 17.73 28.90
N GLN A 259 1.88 17.86 29.41
CA GLN A 259 2.67 19.10 29.32
C GLN A 259 3.04 19.42 27.87
N THR A 260 3.50 18.42 27.12
CA THR A 260 3.84 18.56 25.69
C THR A 260 2.62 18.99 24.87
N ARG A 261 1.44 18.41 25.14
CA ARG A 261 0.20 18.80 24.46
C ARG A 261 -0.20 20.24 24.77
N ALA A 262 -0.03 20.69 26.02
CA ALA A 262 -0.28 22.08 26.40
C ALA A 262 0.67 23.04 25.65
N ALA A 263 1.96 22.74 25.59
CA ALA A 263 2.93 23.53 24.83
C ALA A 263 2.59 23.65 23.34
N ILE A 264 2.20 22.53 22.70
CA ILE A 264 1.73 22.54 21.30
C ILE A 264 0.46 23.39 21.16
N ALA A 265 -0.48 23.29 22.09
CA ALA A 265 -1.71 24.09 22.05
C ALA A 265 -1.44 25.60 22.16
N ASP A 266 -0.54 26.01 23.07
CA ASP A 266 -0.13 27.40 23.21
C ASP A 266 0.57 27.91 21.94
N TRP A 267 1.48 27.10 21.38
CA TRP A 267 2.18 27.42 20.12
C TRP A 267 1.25 27.52 18.90
N VAL A 268 0.20 26.71 18.83
CA VAL A 268 -0.86 26.80 17.81
C VAL A 268 -1.78 28.00 18.06
N ALA A 269 -1.99 28.41 19.32
CA ALA A 269 -2.81 29.57 19.63
C ALA A 269 -2.18 30.89 19.14
N GLU A 270 -0.84 30.95 19.06
CA GLU A 270 -0.11 32.08 18.48
C GLU A 270 -0.32 32.22 16.96
N ASP A 271 -0.40 31.10 16.24
CA ASP A 271 -0.70 31.05 14.81
C ASP A 271 -1.58 29.84 14.48
N PRO A 272 -2.90 30.06 14.31
CA PRO A 272 -3.85 28.99 14.03
C PRO A 272 -3.56 28.19 12.75
N ALA A 273 -2.74 28.70 11.82
CA ALA A 273 -2.33 27.95 10.63
C ALA A 273 -1.47 26.72 11.01
N ARG A 274 -0.71 26.80 12.11
CA ARG A 274 0.13 25.70 12.61
C ARG A 274 -0.67 24.45 12.96
N GLY A 275 -1.94 24.61 13.35
CA GLY A 275 -2.84 23.51 13.71
C GLY A 275 -3.64 22.93 12.54
N ARG A 276 -3.38 23.34 11.29
CA ARG A 276 -4.19 22.95 10.12
C ARG A 276 -3.36 22.38 8.99
N ALA A 277 -3.92 21.38 8.31
CA ALA A 277 -3.40 20.86 7.05
C ALA A 277 -4.55 20.56 6.10
N THR A 278 -4.24 20.41 4.81
CA THR A 278 -5.19 19.88 3.82
C THR A 278 -4.67 18.60 3.21
N TRP A 279 -5.58 17.68 2.92
CA TRP A 279 -5.26 16.40 2.32
C TRP A 279 -4.98 16.51 0.81
N ARG A 280 -3.99 15.78 0.34
CA ARG A 280 -3.70 15.51 -1.07
C ARG A 280 -3.56 14.01 -1.23
N ASN A 281 -4.18 13.45 -2.26
CA ASN A 281 -4.07 12.04 -2.65
C ASN A 281 -2.69 11.75 -3.25
N ASP A 282 -1.69 11.79 -2.38
CA ASP A 282 -0.29 11.53 -2.63
C ASP A 282 0.19 10.47 -1.64
N PRO A 283 0.71 9.32 -2.10
CA PRO A 283 1.05 8.21 -1.22
C PRO A 283 2.29 8.47 -0.35
N VAL A 284 3.01 9.57 -0.58
CA VAL A 284 4.26 9.90 0.12
C VAL A 284 4.05 11.08 1.06
N SER A 285 3.64 12.22 0.52
CA SER A 285 3.49 13.50 1.26
C SER A 285 2.08 14.07 1.08
N PRO A 286 1.07 13.47 1.74
CA PRO A 286 -0.34 13.83 1.57
C PRO A 286 -0.77 15.10 2.30
N LEU A 287 0.01 15.64 3.23
CA LEU A 287 -0.41 16.78 4.04
C LEU A 287 0.18 18.08 3.52
N VAL A 288 -0.65 18.99 3.04
CA VAL A 288 -0.20 20.37 2.80
C VAL A 288 -0.39 21.17 4.09
N TRP A 289 0.69 21.48 4.79
CA TRP A 289 0.63 22.18 6.07
C TRP A 289 0.30 23.66 5.87
N ALA A 290 -0.63 24.21 6.64
CA ALA A 290 -1.12 25.56 6.38
C ALA A 290 -0.12 26.67 6.80
N ALA A 291 0.85 26.37 7.66
CA ALA A 291 1.83 27.35 8.11
C ALA A 291 2.90 27.68 7.06
N ASP A 292 3.31 26.71 6.23
CA ASP A 292 4.34 26.89 5.20
C ASP A 292 3.86 26.63 3.76
N GLY A 293 2.67 26.03 3.60
CA GLY A 293 2.10 25.63 2.32
C GLY A 293 2.82 24.46 1.63
N GLN A 294 3.74 23.78 2.30
CA GLN A 294 4.51 22.68 1.73
C GLN A 294 3.84 21.32 1.96
N PRO A 295 4.08 20.34 1.07
CA PRO A 295 3.65 18.97 1.29
C PRO A 295 4.58 18.27 2.29
N TRP A 296 3.97 17.53 3.21
CA TRP A 296 4.65 16.79 4.26
C TRP A 296 4.13 15.37 4.37
N ARG A 297 5.02 14.47 4.83
CA ARG A 297 4.60 13.18 5.37
C ARG A 297 4.01 13.41 6.77
N PRO A 298 2.96 12.67 7.18
CA PRO A 298 2.34 12.88 8.49
C PRO A 298 3.31 12.80 9.67
N THR A 299 4.23 11.83 9.65
CA THR A 299 5.15 11.65 10.79
C THR A 299 6.27 12.69 10.82
N THR A 300 6.81 13.10 9.67
CA THR A 300 7.85 14.13 9.64
C THR A 300 7.30 15.48 10.08
N LEU A 301 6.06 15.82 9.67
CA LEU A 301 5.39 17.03 10.13
C LEU A 301 5.09 16.99 11.64
N ALA A 302 4.59 15.86 12.15
CA ALA A 302 4.33 15.71 13.59
C ALA A 302 5.62 15.87 14.43
N LYS A 303 6.75 15.31 13.98
CA LYS A 303 8.06 15.51 14.62
C LYS A 303 8.54 16.95 14.54
N HIS A 304 8.40 17.59 13.37
CA HIS A 304 8.76 18.99 13.18
C HIS A 304 8.00 19.89 14.16
N ILE A 305 6.68 19.72 14.25
CA ILE A 305 5.83 20.46 15.20
C ILE A 305 6.23 20.18 16.65
N LEU A 306 6.51 18.92 17.00
CA LEU A 306 6.90 18.54 18.36
C LEU A 306 8.23 19.21 18.78
N LEU A 307 9.20 19.27 17.86
CA LEU A 307 10.48 19.90 18.09
C LEU A 307 10.34 21.42 18.21
N GLU A 308 9.60 22.06 17.30
CA GLU A 308 9.43 23.52 17.31
C GLU A 308 8.61 24.01 18.50
N ALA A 309 7.50 23.33 18.82
CA ALA A 309 6.57 23.78 19.84
C ALA A 309 7.02 23.42 21.27
N ALA A 310 7.70 22.28 21.44
CA ALA A 310 8.01 21.74 22.77
C ALA A 310 9.50 21.44 23.00
N GLY A 311 10.36 21.56 21.99
CA GLY A 311 11.78 21.22 22.10
C GLY A 311 12.03 19.73 22.38
N VAL A 312 11.07 18.87 22.03
CA VAL A 312 11.13 17.43 22.28
C VAL A 312 11.38 16.70 20.97
N ASP A 313 12.32 15.76 20.98
CA ASP A 313 12.44 14.74 19.94
C ASP A 313 11.95 13.41 20.50
N ALA A 314 10.87 12.89 19.93
CA ALA A 314 10.26 11.63 20.34
C ALA A 314 9.60 10.91 19.15
N ALA A 315 9.41 9.60 19.30
CA ALA A 315 8.65 8.81 18.34
C ALA A 315 7.16 9.15 18.40
N VAL A 316 6.58 9.48 17.24
CA VAL A 316 5.16 9.86 17.09
C VAL A 316 4.48 8.96 16.07
N ARG A 317 3.16 8.80 16.18
CA ARG A 317 2.32 8.20 15.12
C ARG A 317 1.70 9.32 14.31
N GLY A 318 2.42 9.79 13.30
CA GLY A 318 2.03 10.94 12.50
C GLY A 318 0.57 10.95 12.02
N PRO A 319 0.08 9.88 11.36
CA PRO A 319 -1.30 9.86 10.87
C PRO A 319 -2.36 10.05 11.97
N ALA A 320 -2.13 9.51 13.17
CA ALA A 320 -3.05 9.62 14.31
C ALA A 320 -3.07 11.02 14.97
N TRP A 321 -2.26 11.96 14.48
CA TRP A 321 -2.29 13.36 14.93
C TRP A 321 -3.18 14.25 14.07
N TRP A 322 -3.69 13.74 12.95
CA TRP A 322 -4.47 14.52 12.00
C TRP A 322 -5.89 13.99 11.94
N VAL A 323 -6.84 14.85 12.33
CA VAL A 323 -8.25 14.49 12.49
C VAL A 323 -9.06 15.20 11.41
N THR A 324 -9.92 14.42 10.76
CA THR A 324 -10.86 14.93 9.75
C THR A 324 -11.95 15.80 10.37
N SER A 325 -12.67 16.53 9.53
CA SER A 325 -13.88 17.26 9.94
C SER A 325 -14.95 16.35 10.58
N ALA A 326 -14.95 15.07 10.25
CA ALA A 326 -15.83 14.04 10.81
C ALA A 326 -15.37 13.50 12.18
N GLY A 327 -14.21 13.92 12.69
CA GLY A 327 -13.69 13.54 14.00
C GLY A 327 -12.89 12.24 14.04
N ALA A 328 -12.70 11.56 12.90
CA ALA A 328 -11.84 10.39 12.80
C ALA A 328 -10.41 10.79 12.40
N ASP A 329 -9.41 10.16 13.02
CA ASP A 329 -8.01 10.37 12.64
C ASP A 329 -7.60 9.52 11.43
N LEU A 330 -6.49 9.89 10.76
CA LEU A 330 -6.05 9.20 9.54
C LEU A 330 -5.68 7.73 9.78
N ALA A 331 -5.18 7.36 10.97
CA ALA A 331 -4.85 5.97 11.28
C ALA A 331 -6.12 5.14 11.49
N GLU A 332 -7.12 5.67 12.21
CA GLU A 332 -8.43 5.05 12.41
C GLU A 332 -9.18 4.84 11.09
N LEU A 333 -9.15 5.86 10.21
CA LEU A 333 -9.74 5.77 8.87
C LEU A 333 -9.07 4.70 8.02
N ALA A 334 -7.74 4.57 8.10
CA ALA A 334 -7.01 3.56 7.35
C ALA A 334 -7.27 2.13 7.88
N ASP A 335 -7.46 1.96 9.19
CA ASP A 335 -7.74 0.68 9.85
C ASP A 335 -9.20 0.22 9.71
N GLY A 336 -10.02 0.95 8.94
CA GLY A 336 -11.41 0.58 8.67
C GLY A 336 -12.38 0.93 9.80
N GLY A 337 -11.98 1.82 10.73
CA GLY A 337 -12.84 2.34 11.80
C GLY A 337 -14.12 2.96 11.22
N SER A 338 -15.24 2.25 11.35
CA SER A 338 -16.59 2.63 10.84
C SER A 338 -16.71 2.98 9.34
N GLY A 339 -15.61 2.86 8.58
CA GLY A 339 -15.42 3.56 7.30
C GLY A 339 -15.41 2.69 6.04
N ARG A 340 -15.69 1.39 6.11
CA ARG A 340 -16.10 0.67 4.88
C ARG A 340 -17.46 1.22 4.52
N LYS A 341 -17.47 2.26 3.68
CA LYS A 341 -18.70 2.94 3.29
C LYS A 341 -19.67 1.89 2.77
N ASP A 342 -20.79 1.73 3.48
CA ASP A 342 -21.81 0.77 3.09
C ASP A 342 -22.50 1.27 1.82
N TRP A 343 -22.11 0.67 0.69
CA TRP A 343 -22.67 0.97 -0.62
C TRP A 343 -24.00 0.25 -0.87
N SER A 344 -24.50 -0.56 0.07
CA SER A 344 -25.78 -1.27 -0.07
C SER A 344 -26.95 -0.32 -0.32
N TYR A 345 -26.91 0.89 0.26
CA TYR A 345 -27.92 1.90 -0.04
C TYR A 345 -27.77 2.49 -1.45
N LEU A 346 -26.54 2.70 -1.93
CA LEU A 346 -26.30 3.10 -3.33
C LEU A 346 -26.81 2.04 -4.30
N HIS A 347 -26.52 0.76 -4.07
CA HIS A 347 -26.97 -0.33 -4.94
C HIS A 347 -28.50 -0.35 -5.05
N ARG A 348 -29.22 -0.24 -3.91
CA ARG A 348 -30.68 -0.11 -3.90
C ARG A 348 -31.18 1.11 -4.67
N LEU A 349 -30.49 2.26 -4.56
CA LEU A 349 -30.87 3.47 -5.29
C LEU A 349 -30.68 3.30 -6.80
N LEU A 350 -29.62 2.63 -7.24
CA LEU A 350 -29.35 2.36 -8.65
C LEU A 350 -30.38 1.37 -9.25
N ASP A 351 -30.72 0.31 -8.51
CA ASP A 351 -31.77 -0.64 -8.89
C ASP A 351 -33.15 0.03 -9.02
N ALA A 352 -33.42 1.02 -8.16
CA ALA A 352 -34.70 1.71 -8.11
C ALA A 352 -34.90 2.73 -9.24
N VAL A 353 -33.87 3.13 -10.00
CA VAL A 353 -34.04 4.01 -11.17
C VAL A 353 -34.71 3.22 -12.28
N PRO A 354 -35.95 3.50 -12.69
CA PRO A 354 -36.63 2.74 -13.74
C PRO A 354 -36.13 3.12 -15.13
N ALA A 355 -36.37 2.24 -16.11
CA ALA A 355 -36.15 2.53 -17.53
C ALA A 355 -36.88 3.81 -17.95
N GLY A 356 -36.26 4.59 -18.83
CA GLY A 356 -36.78 5.87 -19.31
C GLY A 356 -36.59 7.05 -18.34
N ARG A 357 -35.89 6.82 -17.23
CA ARG A 357 -35.50 7.84 -16.24
C ARG A 357 -33.99 7.82 -16.01
N TRP A 358 -33.45 8.93 -15.53
CA TRP A 358 -32.02 9.08 -15.22
C TRP A 358 -31.83 9.91 -13.95
N THR A 359 -30.64 9.85 -13.34
CA THR A 359 -30.28 10.67 -12.16
C THR A 359 -28.85 11.22 -12.29
N THR A 360 -28.38 11.98 -11.31
CA THR A 360 -27.00 12.50 -11.30
C THR A 360 -26.16 11.95 -10.17
N TYR A 361 -24.84 11.95 -10.38
CA TYR A 361 -23.87 11.67 -9.32
C TYR A 361 -24.10 12.55 -8.08
N GLY A 362 -24.53 13.80 -8.27
CA GLY A 362 -24.85 14.72 -7.17
C GLY A 362 -26.10 14.31 -6.37
N ASP A 363 -27.19 13.93 -7.06
CA ASP A 363 -28.43 13.50 -6.38
C ASP A 363 -28.20 12.21 -5.57
N LEU A 364 -27.45 11.25 -6.13
CA LEU A 364 -27.08 10.02 -5.43
C LEU A 364 -26.14 10.31 -4.25
N ALA A 365 -25.14 11.17 -4.46
CA ALA A 365 -24.16 11.51 -3.43
C ALA A 365 -24.81 12.18 -2.22
N GLN A 366 -25.81 13.04 -2.45
CA GLN A 366 -26.62 13.63 -1.39
C GLN A 366 -27.33 12.58 -0.53
N LEU A 367 -27.84 11.50 -1.12
CA LEU A 367 -28.56 10.45 -0.40
C LEU A 367 -27.62 9.47 0.33
N VAL A 368 -26.50 9.14 -0.30
CA VAL A 368 -25.49 8.20 0.22
C VAL A 368 -24.57 8.89 1.25
N GLY A 369 -24.65 10.21 1.39
CA GLY A 369 -23.82 10.99 2.31
C GLY A 369 -22.36 10.99 1.86
N THR A 370 -22.10 11.23 0.57
CA THR A 370 -20.75 11.34 -0.03
C THR A 370 -20.67 12.52 -0.99
N ALA A 371 -19.51 12.75 -1.58
CA ALA A 371 -19.35 13.66 -2.71
C ALA A 371 -19.59 12.94 -4.05
N ALA A 372 -19.99 13.69 -5.08
CA ALA A 372 -20.33 13.16 -6.40
C ALA A 372 -19.16 12.43 -7.08
N GLN A 373 -17.93 12.92 -6.87
CA GLN A 373 -16.73 12.36 -7.50
C GLN A 373 -16.35 10.99 -6.90
N PRO A 374 -16.20 10.80 -5.57
CA PRO A 374 -16.00 9.47 -4.99
C PRO A 374 -17.10 8.46 -5.34
N LEU A 375 -18.35 8.91 -5.40
CA LEU A 375 -19.46 8.06 -5.84
C LEU A 375 -19.29 7.64 -7.30
N GLY A 376 -18.92 8.57 -8.19
CA GLY A 376 -18.63 8.26 -9.59
C GLY A 376 -17.48 7.26 -9.75
N ASN A 377 -16.38 7.46 -9.02
CA ASN A 377 -15.24 6.54 -9.01
C ASN A 377 -15.63 5.13 -8.55
N HIS A 378 -16.44 5.03 -7.50
CA HIS A 378 -16.97 3.75 -7.04
C HIS A 378 -17.87 3.10 -8.10
N VAL A 379 -18.88 3.82 -8.61
CA VAL A 379 -19.84 3.30 -9.60
C VAL A 379 -19.14 2.77 -10.86
N MET A 380 -18.05 3.41 -11.30
CA MET A 380 -17.28 2.95 -12.47
C MET A 380 -16.50 1.66 -12.24
N LYS A 381 -16.07 1.39 -11.00
CA LYS A 381 -15.24 0.22 -10.64
C LYS A 381 -16.07 -0.91 -10.02
N CYS A 382 -17.31 -0.64 -9.63
CA CYS A 382 -18.15 -1.57 -8.87
C CYS A 382 -18.91 -2.53 -9.80
N PRO A 383 -18.62 -3.85 -9.77
CA PRO A 383 -19.33 -4.82 -10.60
C PRO A 383 -20.78 -5.06 -10.14
N GLU A 384 -21.12 -4.66 -8.91
CA GLU A 384 -22.48 -4.78 -8.34
C GLU A 384 -23.36 -3.55 -8.64
N CYS A 385 -22.79 -2.46 -9.15
CA CYS A 385 -23.53 -1.26 -9.54
C CYS A 385 -24.29 -1.49 -10.86
N THR A 386 -25.43 -2.15 -10.74
CA THR A 386 -26.45 -2.28 -11.79
C THR A 386 -26.93 -0.90 -12.26
N ASN A 387 -27.37 -0.79 -13.52
CA ASN A 387 -27.95 0.44 -14.08
C ASN A 387 -27.09 1.72 -13.96
N ALA A 388 -25.77 1.59 -13.76
CA ALA A 388 -24.84 2.71 -13.64
C ALA A 388 -24.90 3.71 -14.82
N TYR A 389 -25.25 3.22 -16.02
CA TYR A 389 -25.43 4.05 -17.23
C TYR A 389 -26.59 5.06 -17.12
N ARG A 390 -27.52 4.89 -16.16
CA ARG A 390 -28.60 5.86 -15.87
C ARG A 390 -28.14 7.03 -14.99
N VAL A 391 -26.86 7.08 -14.60
CA VAL A 391 -26.27 8.15 -13.81
C VAL A 391 -25.46 9.09 -14.71
N LEU A 392 -25.91 10.34 -14.83
CA LEU A 392 -25.34 11.34 -15.73
C LEU A 392 -24.69 12.50 -14.96
N ALA A 393 -23.93 13.33 -15.67
CA ALA A 393 -23.48 14.60 -15.14
C ALA A 393 -24.67 15.55 -14.85
N SER A 394 -24.45 16.60 -14.06
CA SER A 394 -25.47 17.61 -13.77
C SER A 394 -26.04 18.29 -15.03
N THR A 395 -25.27 18.28 -16.12
CA THR A 395 -25.62 18.78 -17.45
C THR A 395 -26.52 17.82 -18.25
N GLY A 396 -26.84 16.64 -17.73
CA GLY A 396 -27.61 15.60 -18.42
C GLY A 396 -26.81 14.84 -19.48
N ARG A 397 -25.49 15.02 -19.53
CA ARG A 397 -24.61 14.29 -20.46
C ARG A 397 -24.01 13.04 -19.81
N PRO A 398 -23.81 11.95 -20.56
CA PRO A 398 -23.01 10.82 -20.09
C PRO A 398 -21.60 11.25 -19.68
N SER A 399 -21.05 10.59 -18.66
CA SER A 399 -19.66 10.81 -18.25
C SER A 399 -18.71 10.32 -19.33
N PRO A 400 -17.71 11.11 -19.79
CA PRO A 400 -16.73 10.68 -20.79
C PRO A 400 -15.90 9.46 -20.34
N GLY A 401 -15.80 9.21 -19.04
CA GLY A 401 -15.05 8.09 -18.46
C GLY A 401 -15.89 6.85 -18.17
N PHE A 402 -17.18 6.83 -18.51
CA PHE A 402 -18.02 5.66 -18.28
C PHE A 402 -17.58 4.49 -19.17
N ASN A 403 -17.45 3.30 -18.56
CA ASN A 403 -17.18 2.05 -19.26
C ASN A 403 -18.21 1.00 -18.85
N TRP A 404 -18.66 0.21 -19.82
CA TRP A 404 -19.49 -0.95 -19.56
C TRP A 404 -18.70 -2.03 -18.81
N SER A 405 -19.37 -2.75 -17.91
CA SER A 405 -18.78 -3.91 -17.21
C SER A 405 -18.51 -5.09 -18.15
N ASP A 406 -19.29 -5.21 -19.24
CA ASP A 406 -19.05 -6.14 -20.33
C ASP A 406 -18.21 -5.46 -21.44
N PRO A 407 -16.94 -5.88 -21.65
CA PRO A 407 -16.08 -5.32 -22.70
C PRO A 407 -16.60 -5.57 -24.12
N GLY A 408 -17.51 -6.53 -24.32
CA GLY A 408 -18.14 -6.82 -25.61
C GLY A 408 -19.30 -5.90 -25.96
N PHE A 409 -19.76 -5.07 -25.01
CA PHE A 409 -20.90 -4.19 -25.21
C PHE A 409 -20.46 -2.83 -25.77
N THR A 410 -20.88 -2.52 -27.00
CA THR A 410 -20.33 -1.40 -27.79
C THR A 410 -21.27 -0.20 -27.94
N LYS A 411 -22.53 -0.30 -27.49
CA LYS A 411 -23.46 0.84 -27.57
C LYS A 411 -23.01 1.96 -26.64
N SER A 412 -23.15 3.20 -27.07
CA SER A 412 -22.96 4.36 -26.21
C SER A 412 -24.05 4.41 -25.13
N VAL A 413 -23.75 5.10 -24.01
CA VAL A 413 -24.73 5.34 -22.95
C VAL A 413 -25.97 6.06 -23.48
N GLU A 414 -25.78 7.01 -24.42
CA GLU A 414 -26.88 7.75 -25.05
C GLU A 414 -27.80 6.81 -25.84
N GLU A 415 -27.26 5.88 -26.63
CA GLU A 415 -28.05 4.91 -27.39
C GLU A 415 -28.87 3.99 -26.48
N VAL A 416 -28.27 3.45 -25.40
CA VAL A 416 -28.99 2.58 -24.46
C VAL A 416 -30.09 3.34 -23.75
N LEU A 417 -29.82 4.54 -23.25
CA LEU A 417 -30.83 5.36 -22.59
C LEU A 417 -31.95 5.77 -23.55
N ALA A 418 -31.64 6.04 -24.81
CA ALA A 418 -32.65 6.33 -25.84
C ALA A 418 -33.56 5.12 -26.12
N GLU A 419 -33.00 3.91 -26.17
CA GLU A 419 -33.77 2.66 -26.29
C GLU A 419 -34.70 2.43 -25.08
N GLU A 420 -34.30 2.91 -23.90
CA GLU A 420 -35.14 2.91 -22.70
C GLU A 420 -36.18 4.03 -22.68
N GLY A 421 -36.19 4.91 -23.67
CA GLY A 421 -37.14 6.01 -23.80
C GLY A 421 -36.69 7.33 -23.17
N VAL A 422 -35.41 7.49 -22.81
CA VAL A 422 -34.84 8.80 -22.44
C VAL A 422 -34.65 9.64 -23.71
N ARG A 423 -35.22 10.84 -23.73
CA ARG A 423 -35.08 11.78 -24.83
C ARG A 423 -33.81 12.59 -24.67
N PHE A 424 -33.08 12.78 -25.76
CA PHE A 424 -31.87 13.61 -25.79
C PHE A 424 -32.06 14.82 -26.71
N THR A 425 -31.45 15.94 -26.34
CA THR A 425 -31.32 17.13 -27.19
C THR A 425 -29.87 17.61 -27.11
N ASN A 426 -29.17 17.64 -28.25
CA ASN A 426 -27.75 18.02 -28.32
C ASN A 426 -26.85 17.25 -27.32
N GLY A 427 -27.07 15.94 -27.21
CA GLY A 427 -26.34 15.02 -26.33
C GLY A 427 -26.64 15.15 -24.83
N ALA A 428 -27.62 15.97 -24.44
CA ALA A 428 -28.09 16.09 -23.06
C ALA A 428 -29.48 15.46 -22.91
N ALA A 429 -29.66 14.62 -21.88
CA ALA A 429 -30.92 13.99 -21.55
C ALA A 429 -31.95 15.01 -21.07
N ASP A 430 -33.22 14.78 -21.41
CA ASP A 430 -34.36 15.65 -21.05
C ASP A 430 -34.42 15.83 -19.52
N PRO A 431 -34.27 17.06 -18.99
CA PRO A 431 -34.36 17.32 -17.56
C PRO A 431 -35.69 16.90 -16.92
N ALA A 432 -36.78 16.81 -17.69
CA ALA A 432 -38.07 16.31 -17.19
C ALA A 432 -38.03 14.82 -16.84
N GLN A 433 -37.07 14.06 -17.40
CA GLN A 433 -36.88 12.64 -17.13
C GLN A 433 -35.86 12.38 -16.00
N ARG A 434 -35.26 13.43 -15.43
CA ARG A 434 -34.38 13.31 -14.26
C ARG A 434 -35.18 12.96 -12.99
N LEU A 435 -34.65 12.08 -12.16
CA LEU A 435 -35.08 11.83 -10.79
C LEU A 435 -34.19 12.62 -9.84
N ARG A 436 -34.78 13.42 -8.95
CA ARG A 436 -34.04 14.14 -7.90
C ARG A 436 -33.89 13.26 -6.67
N ALA A 437 -33.07 13.70 -5.72
CA ALA A 437 -32.83 12.97 -4.46
C ALA A 437 -34.12 12.54 -3.75
N ASP A 438 -35.15 13.39 -3.71
CA ASP A 438 -36.42 13.03 -3.07
C ASP A 438 -37.24 11.99 -3.85
N ASP A 439 -37.14 11.98 -5.18
CA ASP A 439 -37.79 10.95 -6.00
C ASP A 439 -37.13 9.58 -5.79
N LEU A 440 -35.79 9.56 -5.79
CA LEU A 440 -34.99 8.37 -5.55
C LEU A 440 -35.23 7.79 -4.15
N ARG A 441 -35.28 8.63 -3.11
CA ARG A 441 -35.58 8.20 -1.74
C ARG A 441 -36.95 7.51 -1.65
N ARG A 442 -37.96 8.03 -2.36
CA ARG A 442 -39.30 7.42 -2.40
C ARG A 442 -39.30 6.08 -3.12
N LEU A 443 -38.59 5.98 -4.25
CA LEU A 443 -38.50 4.75 -5.03
C LEU A 443 -37.77 3.64 -4.26
N ALA A 444 -36.60 3.93 -3.67
CA ALA A 444 -35.81 2.93 -2.95
C ALA A 444 -36.40 2.49 -1.60
N GLY A 445 -37.36 3.24 -1.05
CA GLY A 445 -38.10 2.88 0.16
C GLY A 445 -39.37 2.05 -0.09
N ALA A 446 -39.78 1.87 -1.35
CA ALA A 446 -40.97 1.13 -1.76
C ALA A 446 -40.66 -0.29 -2.30
N VAL A 447 -39.37 -0.67 -2.32
CA VAL A 447 -38.83 -1.94 -2.84
C VAL A 447 -38.45 -2.89 -1.71
#